data_AF-A0A539EAN7-F1
#
_entry.id   AF-A0A539EAN7-F1
#
_cell.length_a   1.000
_cell.length_b   1.000
_cell.length_c   1.000
_cell.angle_alpha   90.00
_cell.angle_beta   90.00
_cell.angle_gamma   90.00
#
_symmetry.space_group_name_H-M   'P 1'
#
loop_
_entity.id
_entity.type
_entity.pdbx_description
1 polymer ?
#
loop_
_entity_poly.entity_id
_entity_poly.type
_entity_poly.pdbx_seq_one_letter_code
_entity_poly.pdbx_strand_id
1 'polypeptide(L)'
;MVNSADNAVTGFTAPDNNIGYGRVMADNVLPFPGDTKRLVAIDHQPGLGNGEYIEYEIQVTGNAFPLEVTLCWTDFPASPASSIQLVNDLNLTVTKGATVYKGNVYSGGASITGGSADSRNVEEACLISNPASGTWTVRIDGFAIPAGPQPFGLVVTGVVDAGSGALYLDRAEYGSTSEVEVQVIDTNASSPLVVHITSPTEPGGEDVTLTGGDGVFTGTLQLAPWSPGAPHGAGHLDSRGAGLGTLSVDVSDDTLRVSHGDQLTATYLDDSPAATLTARAFVAIEQPTITNVGADSRGSSSALIGWTTSQNASSTVHYGLTPALELGSLSDPTAVLSHQVLIPGLLTNATYYYDVESIGLNGNLVRDDNGGAHFQVTIDPPADILLVVGDEASFDRLEAWTEAAAAAGWSLDIWSGTLADSATLGTLTGGLRSYKAVIW
;
A
#
# COMPACT_ATOMS: atom_id res chain seq x y z
N MET A 1 -14.54 12.71 11.61
CA MET A 1 -15.74 13.60 11.59
C MET A 1 -16.95 12.94 10.95
N VAL A 2 -16.78 12.19 9.85
CA VAL A 2 -17.86 11.40 9.23
C VAL A 2 -18.60 10.54 10.24
N ASN A 3 -17.89 9.71 11.03
CA ASN A 3 -18.46 8.86 12.09
C ASN A 3 -19.15 9.60 13.27
N SER A 4 -19.14 10.95 13.26
CA SER A 4 -19.88 11.77 14.23
C SER A 4 -21.20 12.30 13.66
N ALA A 5 -21.44 12.10 12.36
CA ALA A 5 -22.55 12.68 11.67
C ALA A 5 -23.87 12.11 12.17
N ASP A 6 -24.78 13.01 12.53
CA ASP A 6 -26.19 12.69 12.69
C ASP A 6 -26.83 12.60 11.29
N ASN A 7 -27.21 11.38 10.91
CA ASN A 7 -27.82 11.08 9.62
C ASN A 7 -29.34 11.37 9.59
N ALA A 8 -29.96 11.72 10.72
CA ALA A 8 -31.39 12.01 10.83
C ALA A 8 -31.73 13.46 10.39
N VAL A 9 -31.28 13.86 9.20
CA VAL A 9 -31.57 15.18 8.64
C VAL A 9 -32.91 15.15 7.91
N THR A 10 -33.87 15.96 8.38
CA THR A 10 -35.24 15.97 7.83
C THR A 10 -35.24 16.25 6.33
N GLY A 11 -35.85 15.34 5.55
CA GLY A 11 -35.98 15.46 4.10
C GLY A 11 -34.85 14.84 3.29
N PHE A 12 -33.83 14.26 3.94
CA PHE A 12 -32.68 13.64 3.29
C PHE A 12 -32.45 12.21 3.82
N THR A 13 -31.62 11.44 3.12
CA THR A 13 -31.24 10.07 3.51
C THR A 13 -29.75 9.91 3.23
N ALA A 14 -28.93 9.90 4.27
CA ALA A 14 -27.48 9.77 4.10
C ALA A 14 -27.07 8.34 3.64
N PRO A 15 -25.94 8.18 2.93
CA PRO A 15 -25.17 9.24 2.30
C PRO A 15 -25.95 9.91 1.15
N ASP A 16 -25.84 11.23 1.03
CA ASP A 16 -26.52 12.02 -0.01
C ASP A 16 -25.68 13.21 -0.46
N ASN A 17 -25.77 13.61 -1.73
CA ASN A 17 -24.93 14.67 -2.29
C ASN A 17 -25.18 16.07 -1.69
N ASN A 18 -26.28 16.29 -0.97
CA ASN A 18 -26.58 17.57 -0.33
C ASN A 18 -26.07 17.64 1.12
N ILE A 19 -26.01 16.50 1.82
CA ILE A 19 -25.67 16.43 3.25
C ILE A 19 -24.44 15.57 3.56
N GLY A 20 -23.82 14.96 2.54
CA GLY A 20 -22.78 13.95 2.71
C GLY A 20 -23.27 12.81 3.59
N TYR A 21 -22.48 12.46 4.60
CA TYR A 21 -22.83 11.48 5.63
C TYR A 21 -23.75 12.03 6.74
N GLY A 22 -24.07 13.33 6.73
CA GLY A 22 -24.98 13.95 7.67
C GLY A 22 -24.38 15.18 8.37
N ARG A 23 -25.07 15.65 9.41
CA ARG A 23 -24.67 16.84 10.17
C ARG A 23 -23.70 16.46 11.28
N VAL A 24 -22.52 17.08 11.33
CA VAL A 24 -21.54 16.87 12.41
C VAL A 24 -22.17 17.03 13.80
N MET A 25 -21.99 16.03 14.66
CA MET A 25 -22.42 16.05 16.06
C MET A 25 -21.33 15.44 16.94
N ALA A 26 -20.48 16.28 17.53
CA ALA A 26 -19.30 15.84 18.27
C ALA A 26 -19.62 14.88 19.44
N ASP A 27 -20.78 15.03 20.07
CA ASP A 27 -21.30 14.15 21.12
C ASP A 27 -21.36 12.67 20.69
N ASN A 28 -21.52 12.40 19.39
CA ASN A 28 -21.57 11.03 18.87
C ASN A 28 -20.23 10.29 18.91
N VAL A 29 -19.10 10.99 19.06
CA VAL A 29 -17.74 10.42 19.04
C VAL A 29 -16.92 10.73 20.29
N LEU A 30 -17.43 11.55 21.21
CA LEU A 30 -16.75 11.93 22.44
C LEU A 30 -17.41 11.24 23.65
N PRO A 31 -16.96 10.04 24.06
CA PRO A 31 -17.56 9.34 25.19
C PRO A 31 -17.28 10.07 26.51
N PHE A 32 -18.31 10.20 27.34
CA PHE A 32 -18.21 10.71 28.71
C PHE A 32 -18.29 9.58 29.74
N PRO A 33 -17.81 9.81 30.99
CA PRO A 33 -17.95 8.84 32.06
C PRO A 33 -19.39 8.38 32.27
N GLY A 34 -19.63 7.07 32.13
CA GLY A 34 -20.96 6.45 32.27
C GLY A 34 -21.65 6.15 30.94
N ASP A 35 -21.17 6.66 29.81
CA ASP A 35 -21.70 6.28 28.50
C ASP A 35 -21.42 4.80 28.24
N THR A 36 -22.21 4.19 27.35
CA THR A 36 -21.95 2.85 26.82
C THR A 36 -21.44 2.89 25.38
N LYS A 37 -21.64 4.02 24.67
CA LYS A 37 -21.05 4.24 23.35
C LYS A 37 -19.56 4.50 23.49
N ARG A 38 -18.76 3.91 22.60
CA ARG A 38 -17.30 4.02 22.57
C ARG A 38 -16.83 4.37 21.17
N LEU A 39 -15.60 4.87 21.12
CA LEU A 39 -14.87 5.23 19.92
C LEU A 39 -13.60 4.38 19.87
N VAL A 40 -13.37 3.71 18.74
CA VAL A 40 -12.06 3.17 18.38
C VAL A 40 -11.57 4.00 17.20
N ALA A 41 -10.36 4.54 17.30
CA ALA A 41 -9.72 5.29 16.23
C ALA A 41 -8.36 4.66 15.96
N ILE A 42 -8.13 4.29 14.71
CA ILE A 42 -6.89 3.67 14.24
C ILE A 42 -6.32 4.58 13.17
N ASP A 43 -5.03 4.86 13.31
CA ASP A 43 -4.25 5.58 12.33
C ASP A 43 -3.18 4.64 11.77
N HIS A 44 -3.47 4.00 10.64
CA HIS A 44 -2.58 3.00 10.04
C HIS A 44 -1.62 3.68 9.07
N GLN A 45 -0.55 4.23 9.66
CA GLN A 45 0.49 5.00 8.95
C GLN A 45 1.31 4.20 7.93
N PRO A 46 1.65 2.91 8.15
CA PRO A 46 2.42 2.14 7.17
C PRO A 46 1.70 1.96 5.84
N GLY A 47 0.37 1.90 5.87
CA GLY A 47 -0.48 1.81 4.69
C GLY A 47 -0.48 0.43 4.03
N LEU A 48 -1.28 0.30 2.97
CA LEU A 48 -1.41 -0.94 2.20
C LEU A 48 -0.83 -0.78 0.79
N GLY A 49 -0.09 -1.79 0.35
CA GLY A 49 0.26 -2.01 -1.04
C GLY A 49 -0.88 -2.62 -1.85
N ASN A 50 -0.67 -2.74 -3.17
CA ASN A 50 -1.64 -3.30 -4.09
C ASN A 50 -1.86 -4.80 -3.83
N GLY A 51 -3.10 -5.17 -3.53
CA GLY A 51 -3.51 -6.54 -3.21
C GLY A 51 -3.30 -6.93 -1.74
N GLU A 52 -2.64 -6.08 -0.94
CA GLU A 52 -2.52 -6.30 0.50
C GLU A 52 -3.85 -6.04 1.21
N TYR A 53 -4.03 -6.62 2.40
CA TYR A 53 -5.17 -6.33 3.24
C TYR A 53 -4.81 -6.45 4.72
N ILE A 54 -5.55 -5.74 5.56
CA ILE A 54 -5.47 -5.85 7.02
C ILE A 54 -6.86 -6.04 7.62
N GLU A 55 -6.94 -6.80 8.71
CA GLU A 55 -8.18 -7.09 9.43
C GLU A 55 -8.07 -6.64 10.89
N TYR A 56 -9.14 -6.01 11.38
CA TYR A 56 -9.33 -5.64 12.78
C TYR A 56 -10.53 -6.39 13.35
N GLU A 57 -10.36 -6.99 14.52
CA GLU A 57 -11.45 -7.61 15.25
C GLU A 57 -12.06 -6.60 16.25
N ILE A 58 -13.36 -6.35 16.13
CA ILE A 58 -14.11 -5.44 16.98
C ILE A 58 -15.11 -6.22 17.82
N GLN A 59 -14.98 -6.15 19.15
CA GLN A 59 -15.96 -6.73 20.05
C GLN A 59 -17.16 -5.79 20.23
N VAL A 60 -18.32 -6.19 19.73
CA VAL A 60 -19.58 -5.48 19.99
C VAL A 60 -20.27 -6.10 21.20
N THR A 61 -20.52 -5.33 22.25
CA THR A 61 -21.09 -5.82 23.52
C THR A 61 -22.56 -5.45 23.69
N GLY A 62 -23.10 -4.58 22.84
CA GLY A 62 -24.53 -4.22 22.85
C GLY A 62 -25.00 -3.58 21.54
N ASN A 63 -26.29 -3.24 21.50
CA ASN A 63 -26.96 -2.72 20.31
C ASN A 63 -27.82 -1.48 20.60
N ALA A 64 -27.60 -0.82 21.74
CA ALA A 64 -28.29 0.43 22.10
C ALA A 64 -28.00 1.57 21.10
N PHE A 65 -26.88 1.46 20.38
CA PHE A 65 -26.47 2.35 19.31
C PHE A 65 -26.10 1.51 18.08
N PRO A 66 -26.24 2.07 16.86
CA PRO A 66 -25.69 1.48 15.65
C PRO A 66 -24.18 1.21 15.79
N LEU A 67 -23.69 0.20 15.07
CA LEU A 67 -22.27 0.06 14.79
C LEU A 67 -21.96 0.86 13.53
N GLU A 68 -21.09 1.85 13.64
CA GLU A 68 -20.67 2.69 12.52
C GLU A 68 -19.15 2.59 12.35
N VAL A 69 -18.73 2.19 11.15
CA VAL A 69 -17.33 2.01 10.76
C VAL A 69 -17.05 2.92 9.59
N THR A 70 -16.12 3.85 9.72
CA THR A 70 -15.71 4.74 8.64
C THR A 70 -14.23 4.59 8.37
N LEU A 71 -13.89 4.30 7.12
CA LEU A 71 -12.56 4.35 6.54
C LEU A 71 -12.39 5.69 5.80
N CYS A 72 -11.25 6.36 5.99
CA CYS A 72 -10.86 7.54 5.23
C CYS A 72 -9.38 7.48 4.88
N TRP A 73 -8.99 7.94 3.69
CA TRP A 73 -7.58 8.09 3.32
C TRP A 73 -7.31 9.41 2.60
N THR A 74 -6.05 9.85 2.67
CA THR A 74 -5.57 10.97 1.85
C THR A 74 -4.96 10.37 0.59
N ASP A 75 -5.69 10.45 -0.51
CA ASP A 75 -5.29 9.86 -1.79
C ASP A 75 -4.19 10.67 -2.48
N PHE A 76 -3.47 10.01 -3.39
CA PHE A 76 -2.48 10.66 -4.24
C PHE A 76 -3.17 11.61 -5.23
N PRO A 77 -2.49 12.71 -5.64
CA PRO A 77 -3.07 13.65 -6.58
C PRO A 77 -3.27 12.99 -7.95
N ALA A 78 -4.51 12.94 -8.42
CA ALA A 78 -4.83 12.49 -9.77
C ALA A 78 -4.47 13.51 -10.86
N SER A 79 -4.34 13.01 -12.09
CA SER A 79 -4.25 13.85 -13.28
C SER A 79 -5.54 14.66 -13.46
N PRO A 80 -5.47 16.00 -13.65
CA PRO A 80 -6.64 16.81 -13.93
C PRO A 80 -7.42 16.39 -15.19
N ALA A 81 -6.78 15.64 -16.09
CA ALA A 81 -7.40 15.11 -17.32
C ALA A 81 -8.11 13.76 -17.10
N SER A 82 -7.95 13.11 -15.94
CA SER A 82 -8.60 11.84 -15.64
C SER A 82 -10.12 12.00 -15.50
N SER A 83 -10.87 11.01 -16.00
CA SER A 83 -12.32 10.95 -15.79
C SER A 83 -12.72 10.60 -14.35
N ILE A 84 -11.81 9.97 -13.60
CA ILE A 84 -12.00 9.59 -12.20
C ILE A 84 -10.77 10.07 -11.43
N GLN A 85 -11.00 10.83 -10.36
CA GLN A 85 -9.91 11.45 -9.58
C GLN A 85 -9.39 10.57 -8.44
N LEU A 86 -9.99 9.41 -8.23
CA LEU A 86 -9.45 8.40 -7.32
C LEU A 86 -8.23 7.73 -7.98
N VAL A 87 -7.08 7.78 -7.31
CA VAL A 87 -5.83 7.12 -7.72
C VAL A 87 -5.72 5.77 -7.03
N ASN A 88 -5.75 5.76 -5.70
CA ASN A 88 -5.71 4.55 -4.90
C ASN A 88 -7.10 4.17 -4.41
N ASP A 89 -7.48 2.93 -4.66
CA ASP A 89 -8.77 2.36 -4.32
C ASP A 89 -8.63 1.41 -3.13
N LEU A 90 -9.14 1.84 -1.96
CA LEU A 90 -9.25 1.00 -0.76
C LEU A 90 -10.70 0.56 -0.58
N ASN A 91 -10.91 -0.73 -0.28
CA ASN A 91 -12.24 -1.25 0.02
C ASN A 91 -12.40 -1.58 1.51
N LEU A 92 -13.47 -1.07 2.13
CA LEU A 92 -13.94 -1.43 3.46
C LEU A 92 -14.92 -2.59 3.37
N THR A 93 -14.65 -3.64 4.14
CA THR A 93 -15.59 -4.75 4.35
C THR A 93 -15.80 -4.99 5.84
N VAL A 94 -17.06 -4.99 6.30
CA VAL A 94 -17.43 -5.24 7.70
C VAL A 94 -18.26 -6.51 7.77
N THR A 95 -17.82 -7.49 8.56
CA THR A 95 -18.43 -8.83 8.59
C THR A 95 -18.80 -9.32 9.99
N LYS A 96 -19.85 -10.15 10.03
CA LYS A 96 -20.29 -10.93 11.19
C LYS A 96 -20.67 -12.33 10.75
N GLY A 97 -19.77 -13.29 10.94
CA GLY A 97 -19.93 -14.63 10.39
C GLY A 97 -20.06 -14.57 8.87
N ALA A 98 -21.16 -15.09 8.32
CA ALA A 98 -21.43 -15.05 6.87
C ALA A 98 -22.03 -13.72 6.38
N THR A 99 -22.37 -12.79 7.28
CA THR A 99 -22.98 -11.51 6.91
C THR A 99 -21.88 -10.51 6.53
N VAL A 100 -21.98 -9.90 5.35
CA VAL A 100 -20.96 -9.01 4.78
C VAL A 100 -21.59 -7.69 4.35
N TYR A 101 -21.04 -6.58 4.85
CA TYR A 101 -21.35 -5.21 4.44
C TYR A 101 -20.10 -4.62 3.77
N LYS A 102 -20.30 -3.89 2.67
CA LYS A 102 -19.23 -3.18 1.96
C LYS A 102 -19.41 -1.68 2.15
N GLY A 103 -18.31 -0.94 2.15
CA GLY A 103 -18.33 0.51 2.25
C GLY A 103 -19.27 1.15 1.23
N ASN A 104 -20.03 2.14 1.69
CA ASN A 104 -20.97 2.92 0.89
C ASN A 104 -22.10 2.12 0.18
N VAL A 105 -22.29 0.84 0.51
CA VAL A 105 -23.45 0.06 0.05
C VAL A 105 -24.64 0.27 1.01
N TYR A 106 -25.47 1.27 0.71
CA TYR A 106 -26.60 1.71 1.55
C TYR A 106 -27.97 1.50 0.91
N SER A 107 -28.98 1.36 1.75
CA SER A 107 -30.39 1.59 1.41
C SER A 107 -31.12 2.16 2.61
N GLY A 108 -31.88 3.25 2.39
CA GLY A 108 -32.70 3.86 3.45
C GLY A 108 -31.91 4.39 4.65
N GLY A 109 -30.67 4.83 4.46
CA GLY A 109 -29.88 5.44 5.55
C GLY A 109 -28.96 4.48 6.30
N ALA A 110 -28.98 3.19 5.97
CA ALA A 110 -28.16 2.17 6.61
C ALA A 110 -27.52 1.23 5.59
N SER A 111 -26.45 0.55 6.01
CA SER A 111 -25.77 -0.43 5.17
C SER A 111 -26.63 -1.67 4.93
N ILE A 112 -26.53 -2.21 3.72
CA ILE A 112 -27.16 -3.47 3.32
C ILE A 112 -26.10 -4.48 2.88
N THR A 113 -26.46 -5.75 2.85
CA THR A 113 -25.59 -6.80 2.32
C THR A 113 -25.67 -6.86 0.79
N GLY A 114 -24.66 -7.47 0.17
CA GLY A 114 -24.54 -7.56 -1.29
C GLY A 114 -23.92 -6.31 -1.91
N GLY A 115 -24.24 -6.03 -3.16
CA GLY A 115 -23.69 -4.88 -3.90
C GLY A 115 -22.21 -5.02 -4.31
N SER A 116 -21.71 -3.97 -4.95
CA SER A 116 -20.31 -3.80 -5.34
C SER A 116 -19.63 -2.83 -4.38
N ALA A 117 -18.30 -2.93 -4.24
CA ALA A 117 -17.54 -1.94 -3.48
C ALA A 117 -17.61 -0.56 -4.16
N ASP A 118 -17.34 0.50 -3.41
CA ASP A 118 -17.13 1.83 -3.99
C ASP A 118 -15.82 1.80 -4.81
N SER A 119 -15.69 2.74 -5.74
CA SER A 119 -14.45 2.94 -6.51
C SER A 119 -14.33 4.38 -6.99
N ARG A 120 -14.89 5.31 -6.21
CA ARG A 120 -14.95 6.74 -6.51
C ARG A 120 -14.61 7.64 -5.33
N ASN A 121 -14.84 7.18 -4.11
CA ASN A 121 -14.70 8.00 -2.89
C ASN A 121 -13.48 7.57 -2.08
N VAL A 122 -12.87 8.54 -1.39
CA VAL A 122 -11.78 8.31 -0.42
C VAL A 122 -12.29 8.11 1.01
N GLU A 123 -13.61 8.08 1.15
CA GLU A 123 -14.33 7.75 2.37
C GLU A 123 -15.28 6.60 2.08
N GLU A 124 -15.17 5.55 2.87
CA GLU A 124 -16.09 4.42 2.86
C GLU A 124 -16.66 4.22 4.25
N ALA A 125 -17.99 4.14 4.36
CA ALA A 125 -18.65 3.93 5.64
C ALA A 125 -19.57 2.71 5.62
N CYS A 126 -19.71 2.06 6.78
CA CYS A 126 -20.72 1.07 7.06
C CYS A 126 -21.51 1.46 8.31
N LEU A 127 -22.84 1.50 8.25
CA LEU A 127 -23.74 1.78 9.37
C LEU A 127 -24.72 0.62 9.55
N ILE A 128 -24.53 -0.15 10.61
CA ILE A 128 -25.36 -1.29 10.99
C ILE A 128 -26.28 -0.85 12.13
N SER A 129 -27.56 -0.62 11.83
CA SER A 129 -28.50 -0.02 12.80
C SER A 129 -28.74 -0.87 14.05
N ASN A 130 -28.70 -2.20 13.92
CA ASN A 130 -28.97 -3.14 15.02
C ASN A 130 -27.88 -4.22 15.05
N PRO A 131 -26.65 -3.89 15.51
CA PRO A 131 -25.55 -4.84 15.46
C PRO A 131 -25.77 -5.99 16.46
N ALA A 132 -25.49 -7.23 16.04
CA ALA A 132 -25.44 -8.36 16.97
C ALA A 132 -24.17 -8.30 17.83
N SER A 133 -24.24 -8.81 19.07
CA SER A 133 -23.06 -8.88 19.95
C SER A 133 -22.03 -9.93 19.52
N GLY A 134 -20.81 -9.82 20.06
CA GLY A 134 -19.62 -10.64 19.81
C GLY A 134 -18.72 -10.04 18.72
N THR A 135 -17.70 -10.80 18.31
CA THR A 135 -16.67 -10.36 17.34
C THR A 135 -17.25 -10.00 15.97
N TRP A 136 -16.86 -8.84 15.46
CA TRP A 136 -17.00 -8.40 14.07
C TRP A 136 -15.60 -8.26 13.46
N THR A 137 -15.47 -8.52 12.16
CA THR A 137 -14.20 -8.30 11.45
C THR A 137 -14.35 -7.11 10.51
N VAL A 138 -13.48 -6.13 10.67
CA VAL A 138 -13.36 -4.96 9.79
C VAL A 138 -12.10 -5.17 8.95
N ARG A 139 -12.27 -5.37 7.65
CA ARG A 139 -11.21 -5.61 6.68
C ARG A 139 -11.05 -4.40 5.77
N ILE A 140 -9.80 -3.99 5.55
CA ILE A 140 -9.43 -2.96 4.58
C ILE A 140 -8.55 -3.64 3.54
N ASP A 141 -8.95 -3.57 2.28
CA ASP A 141 -8.22 -4.11 1.14
C ASP A 141 -7.56 -2.98 0.34
N GLY A 142 -6.27 -3.10 0.04
CA GLY A 142 -5.56 -2.31 -0.96
C GLY A 142 -5.93 -2.74 -2.37
N PHE A 143 -7.18 -2.51 -2.79
CA PHE A 143 -7.74 -3.13 -4.00
C PHE A 143 -7.00 -2.75 -5.29
N ALA A 144 -6.73 -1.46 -5.48
CA ALA A 144 -5.90 -0.98 -6.59
C ALA A 144 -5.03 0.18 -6.11
N ILE A 145 -3.74 -0.09 -5.88
CA ILE A 145 -2.80 0.88 -5.30
C ILE A 145 -1.67 1.14 -6.31
N PRO A 146 -1.92 1.88 -7.40
CA PRO A 146 -0.87 2.18 -8.40
C PRO A 146 0.28 3.03 -7.82
N ALA A 147 0.05 3.79 -6.75
CA ALA A 147 1.07 4.53 -6.02
C ALA A 147 0.91 4.32 -4.52
N GLY A 148 1.86 3.69 -3.86
CA GLY A 148 1.70 3.24 -2.48
C GLY A 148 2.97 3.27 -1.64
N PRO A 149 2.90 2.72 -0.42
CA PRO A 149 1.67 2.19 0.20
C PRO A 149 0.67 3.32 0.51
N GLN A 150 -0.63 3.01 0.63
CA GLN A 150 -1.68 3.98 0.95
C GLN A 150 -2.05 3.91 2.45
N PRO A 151 -1.66 4.90 3.27
CA PRO A 151 -2.10 5.01 4.66
C PRO A 151 -3.59 5.32 4.76
N PHE A 152 -4.21 4.95 5.88
CA PHE A 152 -5.62 5.24 6.13
C PHE A 152 -5.91 5.46 7.61
N GLY A 153 -6.99 6.20 7.87
CA GLY A 153 -7.63 6.30 9.17
C GLY A 153 -8.90 5.47 9.22
N LEU A 154 -9.10 4.74 10.30
CA LEU A 154 -10.31 3.96 10.56
C LEU A 154 -10.94 4.42 11.87
N VAL A 155 -12.25 4.65 11.86
CA VAL A 155 -13.01 5.04 13.03
C VAL A 155 -14.20 4.12 13.21
N VAL A 156 -14.36 3.55 14.39
CA VAL A 156 -15.48 2.71 14.77
C VAL A 156 -16.21 3.33 15.95
N THR A 157 -17.54 3.40 15.89
CA THR A 157 -18.38 3.75 17.03
C THR A 157 -19.52 2.78 17.23
N GLY A 158 -19.95 2.62 18.48
CA GLY A 158 -21.03 1.73 18.87
C GLY A 158 -20.92 1.36 20.34
N VAL A 159 -21.69 0.36 20.77
CA VAL A 159 -21.45 -0.28 22.07
C VAL A 159 -20.37 -1.35 21.88
N VAL A 160 -19.14 -0.88 21.66
CA VAL A 160 -17.96 -1.71 21.46
C VAL A 160 -17.17 -1.79 22.76
N ASP A 161 -16.53 -2.93 23.01
CA ASP A 161 -15.69 -3.09 24.18
C ASP A 161 -14.47 -2.17 24.05
N ALA A 162 -14.37 -1.16 24.92
CA ALA A 162 -13.18 -0.32 25.04
C ALA A 162 -12.19 -0.87 26.08
N GLY A 163 -12.54 -1.95 26.78
CA GLY A 163 -11.71 -2.58 27.79
C GLY A 163 -10.81 -3.67 27.22
N SER A 164 -11.26 -4.43 26.22
CA SER A 164 -10.51 -5.60 25.71
C SER A 164 -9.16 -5.30 25.06
N GLY A 165 -8.79 -4.03 24.95
CA GLY A 165 -7.64 -3.53 24.21
C GLY A 165 -7.74 -3.74 22.68
N ALA A 166 -6.68 -3.39 21.97
CA ALA A 166 -6.49 -3.63 20.55
C ALA A 166 -5.07 -4.15 20.30
N LEU A 167 -4.91 -5.11 19.39
CA LEU A 167 -3.61 -5.67 18.98
C LEU A 167 -3.34 -5.32 17.52
N TYR A 168 -2.14 -4.82 17.25
CA TYR A 168 -1.70 -4.41 15.92
C TYR A 168 -0.35 -5.04 15.57
N LEU A 169 -0.21 -5.37 14.29
CA LEU A 169 1.06 -5.54 13.62
C LEU A 169 1.28 -4.31 12.73
N ASP A 170 2.52 -3.83 12.61
CA ASP A 170 2.80 -2.62 11.85
C ASP A 170 2.52 -2.76 10.34
N ARG A 171 2.54 -3.97 9.79
CA ARG A 171 2.34 -4.19 8.34
C ARG A 171 1.37 -5.32 8.07
N ALA A 172 0.71 -5.21 6.91
CA ALA A 172 -0.08 -6.29 6.34
C ALA A 172 0.80 -7.43 5.79
N GLU A 173 2.03 -7.10 5.35
CA GLU A 173 2.96 -8.04 4.75
C GLU A 173 4.41 -7.79 5.22
N TYR A 174 5.17 -8.87 5.43
CA TYR A 174 6.57 -8.85 5.84
C TYR A 174 7.47 -9.67 4.91
N GLY A 175 8.69 -9.20 4.67
CA GLY A 175 9.79 -10.02 4.15
C GLY A 175 10.35 -10.98 5.21
N SER A 176 11.08 -12.01 4.79
CA SER A 176 11.59 -13.06 5.70
C SER A 176 12.66 -12.62 6.68
N THR A 177 13.19 -11.41 6.55
CA THR A 177 14.16 -10.82 7.49
C THR A 177 13.62 -9.54 8.13
N SER A 178 12.31 -9.30 8.05
CA SER A 178 11.70 -8.11 8.65
C SER A 178 11.72 -8.18 10.17
N GLU A 179 11.75 -7.01 10.80
CA GLU A 179 11.36 -6.87 12.20
C GLU A 179 9.85 -6.56 12.22
N VAL A 180 9.10 -7.39 12.94
CA VAL A 180 7.66 -7.20 13.18
C VAL A 180 7.51 -6.31 14.40
N GLU A 181 6.88 -5.15 14.25
CA GLU A 181 6.50 -4.31 15.39
C GLU A 181 5.07 -4.64 15.82
N VAL A 182 4.93 -4.87 17.11
CA VAL A 182 3.69 -5.27 17.76
C VAL A 182 3.27 -4.16 18.70
N GLN A 183 2.01 -3.75 18.62
CA GLN A 183 1.42 -2.79 19.54
C GLN A 183 0.15 -3.35 20.18
N VAL A 184 0.04 -3.22 21.49
CA VAL A 184 -1.20 -3.40 22.22
C VAL A 184 -1.64 -2.06 22.80
N ILE A 185 -2.87 -1.66 22.51
CA ILE A 185 -3.54 -0.54 23.19
C ILE A 185 -4.52 -1.13 24.19
N ASP A 186 -4.21 -1.08 25.48
CA ASP A 186 -5.05 -1.60 26.55
C ASP A 186 -4.92 -0.74 27.81
N THR A 187 -5.92 0.11 28.06
CA THR A 187 -5.87 1.11 29.14
C THR A 187 -5.95 0.55 30.56
N ASN A 188 -6.31 -0.72 30.71
CA ASN A 188 -6.45 -1.36 32.02
C ASN A 188 -5.34 -2.39 32.31
N ALA A 189 -4.57 -2.79 31.29
CA ALA A 189 -3.47 -3.72 31.45
C ALA A 189 -2.24 -3.07 32.09
N SER A 190 -1.37 -3.91 32.67
CA SER A 190 -0.13 -3.50 33.32
C SER A 190 1.09 -4.09 32.64
N SER A 191 2.08 -3.26 32.29
CA SER A 191 3.36 -3.69 31.71
C SER A 191 4.12 -4.66 32.64
N PRO A 192 4.86 -5.64 32.10
CA PRO A 192 4.93 -6.01 30.68
C PRO A 192 3.74 -6.86 30.23
N LEU A 193 3.38 -6.74 28.96
CA LEU A 193 2.44 -7.65 28.29
C LEU A 193 3.20 -8.69 27.49
N VAL A 194 2.57 -9.81 27.19
CA VAL A 194 3.13 -10.86 26.32
C VAL A 194 2.17 -11.09 25.16
N VAL A 195 2.72 -11.05 23.94
CA VAL A 195 2.01 -11.43 22.72
C VAL A 195 2.68 -12.65 22.13
N HIS A 196 1.91 -13.70 21.89
CA HIS A 196 2.40 -14.91 21.26
C HIS A 196 2.21 -14.84 19.74
N ILE A 197 3.28 -15.00 18.95
CA ILE A 197 3.21 -14.94 17.48
C ILE A 197 3.62 -16.27 16.88
N THR A 198 2.78 -16.80 15.99
CA THR A 198 3.01 -18.08 15.30
C THR A 198 3.07 -17.89 13.79
N SER A 199 3.70 -18.84 13.10
CA SER A 199 3.62 -19.02 11.65
C SER A 199 3.31 -20.48 11.31
N PRO A 200 2.78 -20.80 10.11
CA PRO A 200 2.69 -22.19 9.66
C PRO A 200 4.04 -22.91 9.57
N THR A 201 5.14 -22.19 9.28
CA THR A 201 6.51 -22.72 9.30
C THR A 201 6.96 -23.10 10.71
N GLU A 202 6.56 -22.31 11.70
CA GLU A 202 6.89 -22.49 13.11
C GLU A 202 5.63 -22.38 13.99
N PRO A 203 4.85 -23.48 14.08
CA PRO A 203 3.60 -23.47 14.83
C PRO A 203 3.78 -23.27 16.34
N GLY A 204 5.00 -23.45 16.84
CA GLY A 204 5.38 -23.20 18.23
C GLY A 204 5.46 -21.73 18.59
N GLY A 205 5.70 -20.87 17.59
CA GLY A 205 5.77 -19.43 17.75
C GLY A 205 6.87 -18.93 18.68
N GLU A 206 6.83 -17.62 18.89
CA GLU A 206 7.69 -16.88 19.81
C GLU A 206 6.86 -15.91 20.66
N ASP A 207 7.30 -15.71 21.91
CA ASP A 207 6.68 -14.77 22.84
C ASP A 207 7.36 -13.40 22.77
N VAL A 208 6.59 -12.37 22.44
CA VAL A 208 7.05 -10.98 22.38
C VAL A 208 6.68 -10.27 23.67
N THR A 209 7.68 -9.80 24.41
CA THR A 209 7.46 -8.97 25.59
C THR A 209 7.23 -7.52 25.18
N LEU A 210 6.03 -7.00 25.46
CA LEU A 210 5.70 -5.60 25.21
C LEU A 210 5.90 -4.77 26.47
N THR A 211 6.44 -3.56 26.30
CA THR A 211 6.64 -2.58 27.37
C THR A 211 5.98 -1.27 27.01
N GLY A 212 5.57 -0.49 28.02
CA GLY A 212 4.88 0.78 27.78
C GLY A 212 4.12 1.28 29.00
N GLY A 213 3.24 2.25 28.76
CA GLY A 213 2.48 2.97 29.77
C GLY A 213 1.31 3.73 29.16
N ASP A 214 0.45 4.29 30.00
CA ASP A 214 -0.76 5.03 29.59
C ASP A 214 -1.67 4.24 28.63
N GLY A 215 -1.64 2.91 28.75
CA GLY A 215 -2.44 2.00 27.95
C GLY A 215 -1.89 1.69 26.56
N VAL A 216 -0.64 2.03 26.25
CA VAL A 216 0.01 1.66 24.99
C VAL A 216 1.30 0.89 25.29
N PHE A 217 1.44 -0.28 24.70
CA PHE A 217 2.58 -1.18 24.88
C PHE A 217 3.11 -1.64 23.53
N THR A 218 4.42 -1.64 23.36
CA THR A 218 5.08 -2.03 22.10
C THR A 218 6.24 -2.98 22.33
N GLY A 219 6.57 -3.74 21.30
CA GLY A 219 7.70 -4.67 21.27
C GLY A 219 7.94 -5.15 19.84
N THR A 220 9.07 -5.81 19.61
CA THR A 220 9.45 -6.27 18.27
C THR A 220 9.82 -7.75 18.26
N LEU A 221 9.67 -8.38 17.11
CA LEU A 221 10.07 -9.77 16.85
C LEU A 221 10.79 -9.86 15.51
N GLN A 222 11.98 -10.44 15.50
CA GLN A 222 12.75 -10.63 14.27
C GLN A 222 12.22 -11.84 13.49
N LEU A 223 12.02 -11.70 12.18
CA LEU A 223 11.77 -12.84 11.30
C LEU A 223 13.08 -13.38 10.73
N ALA A 224 13.09 -14.68 10.43
CA ALA A 224 14.13 -15.30 9.64
C ALA A 224 13.57 -16.35 8.66
N PRO A 225 14.18 -16.53 7.48
CA PRO A 225 13.79 -17.60 6.57
C PRO A 225 14.05 -18.97 7.19
N TRP A 226 13.17 -19.93 6.89
CA TRP A 226 13.42 -21.32 7.25
C TRP A 226 14.69 -21.85 6.55
N SER A 227 15.53 -22.55 7.31
CA SER A 227 16.65 -23.30 6.75
C SER A 227 16.81 -24.66 7.46
N PRO A 228 17.24 -25.72 6.76
CA PRO A 228 17.42 -27.02 7.38
C PRO A 228 18.41 -26.96 8.55
N GLY A 229 17.96 -27.33 9.76
CA GLY A 229 18.79 -27.36 10.97
C GLY A 229 18.88 -26.04 11.74
N ALA A 230 18.08 -25.02 11.39
CA ALA A 230 17.92 -23.84 12.23
C ALA A 230 17.27 -24.21 13.59
N PRO A 231 17.56 -23.47 14.67
CA PRO A 231 16.72 -23.53 15.88
C PRO A 231 15.28 -23.13 15.53
N HIS A 232 14.32 -23.80 16.16
CA HIS A 232 12.89 -23.60 15.99
C HIS A 232 12.22 -23.65 17.37
N GLY A 233 11.17 -22.85 17.56
CA GLY A 233 10.23 -22.91 18.67
C GLY A 233 9.42 -24.20 18.69
N ALA A 234 8.76 -24.43 19.83
CA ALA A 234 8.25 -25.74 20.22
C ALA A 234 7.22 -26.33 19.23
N GLY A 235 7.50 -27.48 18.62
CA GLY A 235 6.50 -28.27 17.87
C GLY A 235 6.76 -28.51 16.38
N HIS A 236 7.90 -28.08 15.84
CA HIS A 236 8.34 -28.51 14.51
C HIS A 236 8.96 -29.92 14.56
N LEU A 237 8.23 -30.96 14.13
CA LEU A 237 8.80 -32.30 13.92
C LEU A 237 9.50 -32.36 12.55
N ASP A 238 10.83 -32.42 12.54
CA ASP A 238 11.65 -32.58 11.36
C ASP A 238 11.54 -34.00 10.75
N SER A 239 10.41 -34.32 10.13
CA SER A 239 10.17 -35.69 9.61
C SER A 239 11.07 -36.15 8.44
N ARG A 240 12.19 -35.48 8.14
CA ARG A 240 13.17 -35.89 7.11
C ARG A 240 14.57 -36.22 7.64
N GLY A 241 14.80 -36.18 8.95
CA GLY A 241 16.04 -36.61 9.59
C GLY A 241 15.93 -37.98 10.26
N ALA A 242 15.41 -39.02 9.59
CA ALA A 242 15.34 -40.37 10.14
C ALA A 242 16.75 -41.00 10.25
N GLY A 243 17.48 -40.63 11.30
CA GLY A 243 18.79 -41.17 11.63
C GLY A 243 19.42 -40.48 12.83
N LEU A 244 19.11 -41.00 14.03
CA LEU A 244 19.73 -40.66 15.33
C LEU A 244 19.23 -39.37 16.02
N GLY A 245 18.02 -39.45 16.59
CA GLY A 245 17.69 -39.07 17.98
C GLY A 245 18.47 -37.97 18.72
N THR A 246 18.68 -36.80 18.12
CA THR A 246 18.80 -35.55 18.88
C THR A 246 17.43 -34.88 18.88
N LEU A 247 16.71 -34.96 20.01
CA LEU A 247 15.71 -33.95 20.32
C LEU A 247 16.44 -32.60 20.27
N SER A 248 16.11 -31.75 19.30
CA SER A 248 16.40 -30.33 19.41
C SER A 248 15.67 -29.85 20.67
N VAL A 249 16.43 -29.55 21.72
CA VAL A 249 15.87 -28.91 22.92
C VAL A 249 15.44 -27.53 22.50
N ASP A 250 14.16 -27.26 22.71
CA ASP A 250 13.48 -26.00 22.48
C ASP A 250 14.24 -24.87 23.18
N VAL A 251 14.74 -23.91 22.39
CA VAL A 251 15.24 -22.64 22.90
C VAL A 251 14.49 -21.59 22.09
N SER A 252 13.57 -20.86 22.74
CA SER A 252 13.08 -19.59 22.19
C SER A 252 14.32 -18.78 21.81
N ASP A 253 14.43 -18.46 20.53
CA ASP A 253 15.60 -17.79 19.96
C ASP A 253 15.30 -16.35 19.56
N ASP A 254 14.19 -15.81 20.09
CA ASP A 254 13.64 -14.49 19.81
C ASP A 254 13.46 -14.23 18.30
N THR A 255 13.38 -15.28 17.47
CA THR A 255 13.32 -15.19 16.01
C THR A 255 12.28 -16.14 15.42
N LEU A 256 11.21 -15.60 14.85
CA LEU A 256 10.19 -16.42 14.20
C LEU A 256 10.61 -16.85 12.79
N ARG A 257 10.64 -18.16 12.55
CA ARG A 257 10.92 -18.75 11.25
C ARG A 257 9.70 -18.69 10.35
N VAL A 258 9.95 -18.28 9.11
CA VAL A 258 8.89 -18.03 8.13
C VAL A 258 9.26 -18.53 6.74
N SER A 259 8.22 -18.82 5.96
CA SER A 259 8.28 -19.15 4.54
C SER A 259 7.33 -18.24 3.75
N HIS A 260 7.54 -18.14 2.44
CA HIS A 260 6.62 -17.40 1.58
C HIS A 260 5.20 -17.99 1.66
N GLY A 261 4.21 -17.13 1.82
CA GLY A 261 2.79 -17.50 1.95
C GLY A 261 2.35 -17.82 3.38
N ASP A 262 3.26 -17.76 4.36
CA ASP A 262 2.88 -17.87 5.77
C ASP A 262 1.95 -16.72 6.18
N GLN A 263 0.94 -17.03 6.98
CA GLN A 263 0.14 -16.02 7.69
C GLN A 263 0.57 -16.01 9.15
N LEU A 264 1.24 -14.92 9.56
CA LEU A 264 1.56 -14.68 10.95
C LEU A 264 0.26 -14.48 11.74
N THR A 265 0.18 -15.08 12.91
CA THR A 265 -0.93 -14.88 13.84
C THR A 265 -0.39 -14.49 15.20
N ALA A 266 -0.55 -13.21 15.54
CA ALA A 266 -0.25 -12.66 16.85
C ALA A 266 -1.49 -12.77 17.75
N THR A 267 -1.30 -13.21 18.99
CA THR A 267 -2.38 -13.41 19.97
C THR A 267 -2.04 -12.72 21.27
N TYR A 268 -2.94 -11.83 21.72
CA TYR A 268 -2.91 -11.21 23.04
C TYR A 268 -4.10 -11.71 23.86
N LEU A 269 -3.83 -12.11 25.10
CA LEU A 269 -4.85 -12.47 26.08
C LEU A 269 -5.01 -11.32 27.05
N ASP A 270 -6.10 -10.56 26.92
CA ASP A 270 -6.49 -9.57 27.91
C ASP A 270 -7.20 -10.29 29.08
N ASP A 271 -6.94 -9.83 30.29
CA ASP A 271 -7.57 -10.31 31.52
C ASP A 271 -8.79 -9.45 31.95
N SER A 272 -8.92 -8.19 31.50
CA SER A 272 -9.93 -7.26 32.04
C SER A 272 -10.57 -6.29 31.04
N PRO A 273 -11.68 -6.66 30.38
CA PRO A 273 -12.39 -7.91 30.48
C PRO A 273 -11.70 -9.01 29.69
N ALA A 274 -11.73 -10.23 30.23
CA ALA A 274 -11.12 -11.39 29.59
C ALA A 274 -11.50 -11.51 28.11
N ALA A 275 -10.50 -11.35 27.23
CA ALA A 275 -10.67 -11.36 25.79
C ALA A 275 -9.42 -11.93 25.10
N THR A 276 -9.61 -12.48 23.92
CA THR A 276 -8.51 -12.89 23.05
C THR A 276 -8.54 -12.01 21.83
N LEU A 277 -7.48 -11.24 21.64
CA LEU A 277 -7.29 -10.42 20.45
C LEU A 277 -6.33 -11.12 19.51
N THR A 278 -6.64 -11.07 18.21
CA THR A 278 -5.72 -11.56 17.18
C THR A 278 -5.41 -10.48 16.16
N ALA A 279 -4.16 -10.47 15.70
CA ALA A 279 -3.72 -9.69 14.55
C ALA A 279 -2.98 -10.60 13.57
N ARG A 280 -3.09 -10.30 12.28
CA ARG A 280 -2.60 -11.15 11.20
C ARG A 280 -1.85 -10.33 10.16
N ALA A 281 -0.82 -10.94 9.60
CA ALA A 281 -0.04 -10.41 8.48
C ALA A 281 0.49 -11.57 7.63
N PHE A 282 0.83 -11.31 6.38
CA PHE A 282 1.43 -12.31 5.49
C PHE A 282 2.95 -12.19 5.42
N VAL A 283 3.60 -13.27 5.00
CA VAL A 283 5.02 -13.28 4.66
C VAL A 283 5.19 -13.44 3.16
N ALA A 284 5.83 -12.46 2.53
CA ALA A 284 6.19 -12.50 1.13
C ALA A 284 7.70 -12.37 0.93
N ILE A 285 8.28 -13.34 0.22
CA ILE A 285 9.72 -13.42 -0.06
C ILE A 285 9.97 -13.27 -1.57
N GLU A 286 8.91 -13.12 -2.36
CA GLU A 286 9.03 -12.93 -3.80
C GLU A 286 9.59 -11.53 -4.10
N GLN A 287 10.56 -11.49 -5.02
CA GLN A 287 11.06 -10.24 -5.59
C GLN A 287 10.06 -9.69 -6.60
N PRO A 288 9.99 -8.37 -6.78
CA PRO A 288 9.26 -7.79 -7.90
C PRO A 288 9.79 -8.35 -9.23
N THR A 289 8.90 -8.59 -10.20
CA THR A 289 9.32 -8.91 -11.58
C THR A 289 9.30 -7.63 -12.40
N ILE A 290 10.45 -7.24 -12.95
CA ILE A 290 10.58 -6.08 -13.85
C ILE A 290 10.19 -6.49 -15.28
N THR A 291 9.40 -5.64 -15.93
CA THR A 291 8.93 -5.81 -17.32
C THR A 291 8.86 -4.45 -18.03
N ASN A 292 8.73 -4.48 -19.36
CA ASN A 292 8.53 -3.29 -20.20
C ASN A 292 9.58 -2.18 -19.99
N VAL A 293 10.84 -2.55 -19.77
CA VAL A 293 11.93 -1.57 -19.63
C VAL A 293 12.15 -0.86 -20.96
N GLY A 294 12.12 0.47 -20.91
CA GLY A 294 12.31 1.33 -22.07
C GLY A 294 12.84 2.71 -21.68
N ALA A 295 13.32 3.44 -22.68
CA ALA A 295 13.83 4.78 -22.50
C ALA A 295 13.58 5.63 -23.74
N ASP A 296 13.25 6.89 -23.51
CA ASP A 296 13.15 7.91 -24.56
C ASP A 296 14.06 9.09 -24.25
N SER A 297 14.71 9.62 -25.29
CA SER A 297 15.34 10.93 -25.18
C SER A 297 14.28 12.01 -24.91
N ARG A 298 14.61 12.95 -24.03
CA ARG A 298 13.78 14.12 -23.70
C ARG A 298 14.54 15.36 -24.10
N GLY A 299 14.41 15.71 -25.37
CA GLY A 299 15.23 16.73 -26.00
C GLY A 299 16.70 16.33 -26.03
N SER A 300 17.59 17.31 -25.91
CA SER A 300 19.02 17.10 -26.13
C SER A 300 19.86 16.95 -24.86
N SER A 301 19.23 16.79 -23.70
CA SER A 301 19.95 16.79 -22.41
C SER A 301 19.32 15.93 -21.33
N SER A 302 18.36 15.10 -21.66
CA SER A 302 17.72 14.23 -20.67
C SER A 302 17.16 12.97 -21.33
N ALA A 303 16.93 11.94 -20.52
CA ALA A 303 16.20 10.75 -20.92
C ALA A 303 15.17 10.39 -19.85
N LEU A 304 13.99 9.94 -20.26
CA LEU A 304 12.98 9.37 -19.38
C LEU A 304 13.05 7.86 -19.50
N ILE A 305 13.31 7.18 -18.38
CA ILE A 305 13.37 5.73 -18.29
C ILE A 305 12.07 5.24 -17.66
N GLY A 306 11.45 4.21 -18.23
CA GLY A 306 10.21 3.63 -17.72
C GLY A 306 10.22 2.12 -17.71
N TRP A 307 9.53 1.53 -16.73
CA TRP A 307 9.32 0.09 -16.60
C TRP A 307 8.09 -0.20 -15.73
N THR A 308 7.70 -1.47 -15.61
CA THR A 308 6.61 -1.92 -14.75
C THR A 308 7.05 -3.07 -13.85
N THR A 309 6.50 -3.14 -12.63
CA THR A 309 6.72 -4.24 -11.69
C THR A 309 5.44 -5.00 -11.38
N SER A 310 5.59 -6.25 -10.92
CA SER A 310 4.46 -7.08 -10.46
C SER A 310 3.91 -6.71 -9.08
N GLN A 311 4.62 -5.87 -8.32
CA GLN A 311 4.30 -5.44 -6.96
C GLN A 311 4.76 -4.00 -6.76
N ASN A 312 4.13 -3.24 -5.84
CA ASN A 312 4.58 -1.88 -5.52
C ASN A 312 6.06 -1.89 -5.12
N ALA A 313 6.87 -1.10 -5.83
CA ALA A 313 8.31 -1.05 -5.58
C ALA A 313 8.89 0.34 -5.83
N SER A 314 10.03 0.63 -5.22
CA SER A 314 10.79 1.84 -5.50
C SER A 314 11.36 1.84 -6.93
N SER A 315 11.78 3.02 -7.40
CA SER A 315 12.33 3.20 -8.73
C SER A 315 13.78 3.66 -8.65
N THR A 316 14.74 2.88 -9.12
CA THR A 316 16.15 3.30 -9.24
C THR A 316 16.67 3.05 -10.65
N VAL A 317 17.38 4.03 -11.21
CA VAL A 317 18.13 3.87 -12.46
C VAL A 317 19.61 4.06 -12.19
N HIS A 318 20.43 3.10 -12.56
CA HIS A 318 21.89 3.21 -12.62
C HIS A 318 22.32 3.50 -14.05
N TYR A 319 23.22 4.45 -14.27
CA TYR A 319 23.57 4.86 -15.63
C TYR A 319 25.03 5.30 -15.80
N GLY A 320 25.53 5.24 -17.03
CA GLY A 320 26.88 5.66 -17.40
C GLY A 320 27.06 5.79 -18.92
N LEU A 321 28.20 6.31 -19.34
CA LEU A 321 28.62 6.30 -20.75
C LEU A 321 29.18 4.93 -21.16
N THR A 322 29.43 4.06 -20.19
CA THR A 322 29.90 2.70 -20.39
C THR A 322 29.03 1.71 -19.59
N PRO A 323 29.10 0.40 -19.91
CA PRO A 323 28.53 -0.67 -19.08
C PRO A 323 28.98 -0.69 -17.61
N ALA A 324 29.99 0.11 -17.22
CA ALA A 324 30.38 0.25 -15.82
C ALA A 324 29.43 1.14 -15.00
N LEU A 325 28.50 1.84 -15.65
CA LEU A 325 27.47 2.69 -15.02
C LEU A 325 28.07 3.72 -14.05
N GLU A 326 29.18 4.33 -14.47
CA GLU A 326 30.07 5.12 -13.62
C GLU A 326 29.52 6.49 -13.19
N LEU A 327 28.39 6.91 -13.75
CA LEU A 327 27.77 8.21 -13.44
C LEU A 327 26.82 8.14 -12.22
N GLY A 328 26.58 6.94 -11.69
CA GLY A 328 25.83 6.72 -10.45
C GLY A 328 24.39 6.34 -10.69
N SER A 329 23.50 6.76 -9.78
CA SER A 329 22.08 6.42 -9.84
C SER A 329 21.16 7.57 -9.43
N LEU A 330 19.92 7.48 -9.89
CA LEU A 330 18.78 8.30 -9.46
C LEU A 330 17.71 7.39 -8.90
N SER A 331 17.12 7.77 -7.77
CA SER A 331 16.11 6.97 -7.09
C SER A 331 14.89 7.80 -6.72
N ASP A 332 13.71 7.22 -6.90
CA ASP A 332 12.42 7.67 -6.35
C ASP A 332 11.92 6.60 -5.37
N PRO A 333 11.78 6.92 -4.07
CA PRO A 333 11.35 5.96 -3.07
C PRO A 333 9.85 5.63 -3.13
N THR A 334 9.04 6.37 -3.90
CA THR A 334 7.59 6.13 -4.02
C THR A 334 7.35 4.75 -4.61
N ALA A 335 6.58 3.90 -3.93
CA ALA A 335 6.38 2.52 -4.36
C ALA A 335 5.24 2.43 -5.38
N VAL A 336 5.58 2.32 -6.66
CA VAL A 336 4.61 2.33 -7.78
C VAL A 336 4.61 0.99 -8.51
N LEU A 337 3.58 0.76 -9.33
CA LEU A 337 3.54 -0.36 -10.29
C LEU A 337 4.06 0.04 -11.68
N SER A 338 3.99 1.33 -12.02
CA SER A 338 4.50 1.90 -13.25
C SER A 338 5.52 2.98 -12.91
N HIS A 339 6.77 2.72 -13.27
CA HIS A 339 7.93 3.51 -12.88
C HIS A 339 8.32 4.48 -13.98
N GLN A 340 8.75 5.67 -13.58
CA GLN A 340 9.34 6.66 -14.47
C GLN A 340 10.45 7.42 -13.74
N VAL A 341 11.63 7.49 -14.34
CA VAL A 341 12.77 8.24 -13.80
C VAL A 341 13.37 9.11 -14.90
N LEU A 342 13.37 10.43 -14.68
CA LEU A 342 14.00 11.40 -15.58
C LEU A 342 15.47 11.57 -15.20
N ILE A 343 16.38 11.28 -16.12
CA ILE A 343 17.82 11.55 -15.99
C ILE A 343 18.14 12.89 -16.64
N PRO A 344 18.50 13.94 -15.87
CA PRO A 344 18.85 15.25 -16.42
C PRO A 344 20.34 15.37 -16.74
N GLY A 345 20.72 16.42 -17.48
CA GLY A 345 22.11 16.84 -17.63
C GLY A 345 22.96 15.94 -18.53
N LEU A 346 22.34 15.22 -19.45
CA LEU A 346 23.03 14.33 -20.38
C LEU A 346 23.60 15.11 -21.57
N LEU A 347 24.64 14.55 -22.20
CA LEU A 347 25.25 15.11 -23.39
C LEU A 347 24.47 14.67 -24.64
N THR A 348 24.20 15.62 -25.53
CA THR A 348 23.58 15.34 -26.84
C THR A 348 24.47 14.47 -27.73
N ASN A 349 23.87 13.65 -28.58
CA ASN A 349 24.52 12.67 -29.46
C ASN A 349 25.43 11.66 -28.72
N ALA A 350 25.19 11.44 -27.43
CA ALA A 350 25.87 10.42 -26.65
C ALA A 350 24.92 9.26 -26.35
N THR A 351 25.45 8.04 -26.36
CA THR A 351 24.75 6.84 -25.92
C THR A 351 25.12 6.56 -24.46
N TYR A 352 24.09 6.36 -23.65
CA TYR A 352 24.20 5.98 -22.25
C TYR A 352 23.73 4.54 -22.08
N TYR A 353 24.40 3.83 -21.19
CA TYR A 353 23.98 2.51 -20.70
C TYR A 353 23.24 2.69 -19.38
N TYR A 354 22.21 1.88 -19.15
CA TYR A 354 21.46 1.91 -17.90
C TYR A 354 20.92 0.54 -17.49
N ASP A 355 20.74 0.39 -16.17
CA ASP A 355 20.00 -0.70 -15.53
C ASP A 355 18.89 -0.11 -14.67
N VAL A 356 17.82 -0.88 -14.47
CA VAL A 356 16.73 -0.51 -13.57
C VAL A 356 16.73 -1.43 -12.34
N GLU A 357 16.46 -0.85 -11.18
CA GLU A 357 16.40 -1.55 -9.90
C GLU A 357 15.13 -1.13 -9.15
N SER A 358 14.49 -2.11 -8.51
CA SER A 358 13.26 -1.92 -7.75
C SER A 358 13.30 -2.71 -6.45
N ILE A 359 12.87 -2.07 -5.36
CA ILE A 359 12.77 -2.68 -4.03
C ILE A 359 11.29 -2.70 -3.63
N GLY A 360 10.73 -3.90 -3.41
CA GLY A 360 9.34 -4.07 -2.98
C GLY A 360 9.10 -3.59 -1.54
N LEU A 361 7.84 -3.45 -1.13
CA LEU A 361 7.45 -3.04 0.23
C LEU A 361 7.96 -4.00 1.32
N ASN A 362 8.11 -5.27 0.97
CA ASN A 362 8.70 -6.32 1.80
C ASN A 362 10.24 -6.26 1.91
N GLY A 363 10.89 -5.30 1.23
CA GLY A 363 12.34 -5.10 1.23
C GLY A 363 13.11 -5.94 0.20
N ASN A 364 12.43 -6.76 -0.61
CA ASN A 364 13.08 -7.59 -1.62
C ASN A 364 13.50 -6.75 -2.83
N LEU A 365 14.79 -6.81 -3.18
CA LEU A 365 15.40 -6.06 -4.29
C LEU A 365 15.50 -6.92 -5.55
N VAL A 366 15.22 -6.31 -6.70
CA VAL A 366 15.49 -6.85 -8.04
C VAL A 366 16.21 -5.80 -8.89
N ARG A 367 17.14 -6.23 -9.74
CA ARG A 367 17.79 -5.40 -10.75
C ARG A 367 17.72 -6.09 -12.10
N ASP A 368 17.33 -5.35 -13.13
CA ASP A 368 17.34 -5.80 -14.52
C ASP A 368 18.46 -5.08 -15.30
N ASP A 369 19.46 -5.85 -15.69
CA ASP A 369 20.63 -5.43 -16.48
C ASP A 369 20.55 -5.94 -17.93
N ASN A 370 19.36 -6.34 -18.39
CA ASN A 370 19.12 -6.93 -19.71
C ASN A 370 19.99 -8.19 -19.95
N GLY A 371 20.19 -9.02 -18.91
CA GLY A 371 21.04 -10.21 -18.98
C GLY A 371 22.52 -9.88 -19.14
N GLY A 372 22.97 -8.79 -18.52
CA GLY A 372 24.34 -8.26 -18.57
C GLY A 372 24.69 -7.47 -19.85
N ALA A 373 23.73 -7.26 -20.76
CA ALA A 373 23.93 -6.43 -21.95
C ALA A 373 23.75 -4.94 -21.66
N HIS A 374 23.07 -4.61 -20.56
CA HIS A 374 22.54 -3.30 -20.21
C HIS A 374 21.52 -2.77 -21.23
N PHE A 375 20.64 -1.89 -20.79
CA PHE A 375 19.81 -1.11 -21.70
C PHE A 375 20.59 0.11 -22.20
N GLN A 376 20.16 0.68 -23.33
CA GLN A 376 20.83 1.83 -23.94
C GLN A 376 19.82 2.89 -24.35
N VAL A 377 20.21 4.16 -24.21
CA VAL A 377 19.48 5.32 -24.74
C VAL A 377 20.47 6.27 -25.38
N THR A 378 20.14 6.77 -26.57
CA THR A 378 20.93 7.81 -27.25
C THR A 378 20.19 9.12 -27.17
N ILE A 379 20.89 10.17 -26.74
CA ILE A 379 20.29 11.49 -26.57
C ILE A 379 20.28 12.24 -27.88
N ASP A 380 19.09 12.65 -28.30
CA ASP A 380 18.89 13.31 -29.59
C ASP A 380 19.57 14.68 -29.67
N PRO A 381 19.87 15.16 -30.89
CA PRO A 381 20.27 16.55 -31.11
C PRO A 381 19.13 17.52 -30.75
N PRO A 382 19.44 18.80 -30.45
CA PRO A 382 18.42 19.82 -30.28
C PRO A 382 17.53 19.92 -31.52
N ALA A 383 16.22 19.95 -31.31
CA ALA A 383 15.24 20.16 -32.37
C ALA A 383 14.48 21.48 -32.20
N ASP A 384 13.95 22.00 -33.30
CA ASP A 384 13.17 23.24 -33.29
C ASP A 384 11.75 23.01 -32.76
N ILE A 385 11.14 21.89 -33.11
CA ILE A 385 9.73 21.57 -32.83
C ILE A 385 9.66 20.20 -32.15
N LEU A 386 8.86 20.10 -31.10
CA LEU A 386 8.47 18.82 -30.52
C LEU A 386 7.10 18.40 -31.09
N LEU A 387 7.03 17.17 -31.60
CA LEU A 387 5.79 16.49 -31.94
C LEU A 387 5.51 15.40 -30.89
N VAL A 388 4.47 15.59 -30.09
CA VAL A 388 4.01 14.60 -29.12
C VAL A 388 2.92 13.76 -29.77
N VAL A 389 3.20 12.49 -29.98
CA VAL A 389 2.25 11.47 -30.39
C VAL A 389 1.91 10.68 -29.13
N GLY A 390 0.64 10.64 -28.72
CA GLY A 390 0.24 9.91 -27.51
C GLY A 390 0.46 8.38 -27.61
N ASP A 391 -0.30 7.62 -26.82
CA ASP A 391 -0.24 6.16 -26.79
C ASP A 391 -0.83 5.45 -28.02
N GLU A 392 -1.26 6.19 -29.05
CA GLU A 392 -1.85 5.61 -30.25
C GLU A 392 -0.83 4.75 -30.99
N ALA A 393 -1.22 3.51 -31.29
CA ALA A 393 -0.37 2.50 -31.94
C ALA A 393 0.20 2.95 -33.30
N SER A 394 -0.37 3.97 -33.93
CA SER A 394 0.24 4.67 -35.05
C SER A 394 -0.35 6.07 -35.27
N PHE A 395 0.53 7.06 -35.42
CA PHE A 395 0.17 8.34 -36.03
C PHE A 395 0.35 8.24 -37.55
N ASP A 396 -0.76 8.06 -38.26
CA ASP A 396 -0.82 7.79 -39.71
C ASP A 396 -0.19 8.90 -40.58
N ARG A 397 0.10 10.07 -40.00
CA ARG A 397 0.74 11.21 -40.68
C ARG A 397 2.17 11.48 -40.27
N LEU A 398 2.79 10.64 -39.44
CA LEU A 398 4.13 10.90 -38.90
C LEU A 398 5.16 11.15 -40.02
N GLU A 399 5.16 10.29 -41.04
CA GLU A 399 6.05 10.41 -42.20
C GLU A 399 5.82 11.71 -42.97
N ALA A 400 4.57 12.01 -43.32
CA ALA A 400 4.22 13.22 -44.06
C ALA A 400 4.57 14.51 -43.29
N TRP A 401 4.41 14.52 -41.97
CA TRP A 401 4.76 15.66 -41.12
C TRP A 401 6.27 15.83 -41.00
N THR A 402 7.00 14.73 -40.85
CA THR A 402 8.46 14.73 -40.80
C THR A 402 9.03 15.26 -42.12
N GLU A 403 8.52 14.81 -43.27
CA GLU A 403 8.94 15.31 -44.58
C GLU A 403 8.60 16.78 -44.78
N ALA A 404 7.40 17.21 -44.38
CA ALA A 404 6.97 18.60 -44.51
C ALA A 404 7.81 19.55 -43.64
N ALA A 405 8.11 19.17 -42.39
CA ALA A 405 8.97 19.95 -41.50
C ALA A 405 10.38 20.07 -42.07
N ALA A 406 10.96 18.97 -42.53
CA ALA A 406 12.28 18.96 -43.16
C ALA A 406 12.32 19.82 -44.43
N ALA A 407 11.31 19.74 -45.30
CA ALA A 407 11.19 20.57 -46.50
C ALA A 407 11.06 22.07 -46.18
N ALA A 408 10.49 22.41 -45.03
CA ALA A 408 10.39 23.76 -44.51
C ALA A 408 11.66 24.22 -43.73
N GLY A 409 12.64 23.35 -43.54
CA GLY A 409 13.90 23.64 -42.84
C GLY A 409 13.82 23.56 -41.31
N TRP A 410 12.82 22.87 -40.77
CA TRP A 410 12.65 22.65 -39.33
C TRP A 410 13.09 21.24 -38.93
N SER A 411 13.76 21.10 -37.79
CA SER A 411 14.02 19.80 -37.16
C SER A 411 12.91 19.42 -36.18
N LEU A 412 12.56 18.13 -36.16
CA LEU A 412 11.58 17.56 -35.24
C LEU A 412 12.27 16.67 -34.20
N ASP A 413 11.81 16.79 -32.96
CA ASP A 413 11.90 15.75 -31.93
C ASP A 413 10.50 15.11 -31.81
N ILE A 414 10.44 13.80 -31.63
CA ILE A 414 9.18 13.04 -31.62
C ILE A 414 9.12 12.23 -30.33
N TRP A 415 8.13 12.54 -29.48
CA TRP A 415 7.83 11.73 -28.31
C TRP A 415 6.63 10.85 -28.63
N SER A 416 6.75 9.53 -28.42
CA SER A 416 5.70 8.57 -28.76
C SER A 416 5.55 7.48 -27.71
N GLY A 417 4.35 6.88 -27.62
CA GLY A 417 4.10 5.74 -26.74
C GLY A 417 3.82 6.15 -25.28
N THR A 418 3.85 5.18 -24.38
CA THR A 418 3.37 5.33 -22.99
C THR A 418 4.13 6.35 -22.16
N LEU A 419 5.36 6.70 -22.55
CA LEU A 419 6.15 7.72 -21.86
C LEU A 419 5.90 9.14 -22.43
N ALA A 420 5.19 9.30 -23.55
CA ALA A 420 5.00 10.60 -24.20
C ALA A 420 4.17 11.58 -23.35
N ASP A 421 3.22 11.05 -22.56
CA ASP A 421 2.29 11.85 -21.74
C ASP A 421 2.92 12.46 -20.48
N SER A 422 4.17 12.10 -20.17
CA SER A 422 4.90 12.59 -18.99
C SER A 422 5.68 13.89 -19.24
N ALA A 423 5.19 14.70 -20.18
CA ALA A 423 5.88 15.90 -20.62
C ALA A 423 5.88 17.00 -19.54
N THR A 424 7.06 17.34 -19.02
CA THR A 424 7.20 18.46 -18.07
C THR A 424 7.34 19.79 -18.81
N LEU A 425 6.68 20.84 -18.30
CA LEU A 425 6.76 22.18 -18.90
C LEU A 425 8.21 22.70 -19.03
N GLY A 426 9.06 22.38 -18.05
CA GLY A 426 10.50 22.61 -18.12
C GLY A 426 10.95 24.08 -18.12
N THR A 427 12.14 24.30 -18.68
CA THR A 427 12.83 25.60 -18.85
C THR A 427 13.21 25.83 -20.32
N LEU A 428 13.86 26.94 -20.64
CA LEU A 428 14.32 27.21 -22.02
C LEU A 428 15.42 26.26 -22.50
N THR A 429 16.00 25.45 -21.62
CA THR A 429 17.08 24.52 -21.94
C THR A 429 16.73 23.06 -21.67
N GLY A 430 15.48 22.75 -21.31
CA GLY A 430 14.99 21.37 -21.18
C GLY A 430 13.49 21.30 -20.89
N GLY A 431 12.85 20.20 -21.26
CA GLY A 431 11.39 20.05 -21.20
C GLY A 431 10.68 20.86 -22.30
N LEU A 432 9.34 20.98 -22.24
CA LEU A 432 8.54 21.54 -23.33
C LEU A 432 8.95 22.96 -23.77
N ARG A 433 9.47 23.78 -22.84
CA ARG A 433 9.90 25.15 -23.10
C ARG A 433 11.23 25.28 -23.86
N SER A 434 11.97 24.21 -24.09
CA SER A 434 13.18 24.28 -24.93
C SER A 434 12.89 24.33 -26.43
N TYR A 435 11.68 23.95 -26.84
CA TYR A 435 11.27 23.97 -28.25
C TYR A 435 10.66 25.32 -28.62
N LYS A 436 10.78 25.69 -29.90
CA LYS A 436 10.12 26.90 -30.45
C LYS A 436 8.62 26.70 -30.56
N ALA A 437 8.19 25.45 -30.78
CA ALA A 437 6.79 25.03 -30.80
C ALA A 437 6.66 23.60 -30.30
N VAL A 438 5.53 23.31 -29.66
CA VAL A 438 5.11 21.96 -29.28
C VAL A 438 3.78 21.71 -29.99
N ILE A 439 3.70 20.58 -30.68
CA ILE A 439 2.47 20.09 -31.30
C ILE A 439 2.11 18.81 -30.59
N TRP A 440 0.90 18.77 -30.03
CA TRP A 440 0.34 17.63 -29.31
C TRP A 440 -0.94 17.20 -30.01
#